data_AF-A0A4Q7VSM3-F1
#
_entry.id   AF-A0A4Q7VSM3-F1
#
_cell.length_a   1.000
_cell.length_b   1.000
_cell.length_c   1.000
_cell.angle_alpha   90.00
_cell.angle_beta   90.00
_cell.angle_gamma   90.00
#
_symmetry.space_group_name_H-M   'P 1'
#
loop_
_entity.id
_entity.type
_entity.pdbx_description
1 polymer ?
#
loop_
_entity_poly.entity_id
_entity_poly.type
_entity_poly.pdbx_seq_one_letter_code
_entity_poly.pdbx_strand_id
1 'polypeptide(L)'
;MLNNELFPHPAFTLAPETLARLQNGVHALCDNPASRGGGKPLYYRFLDSPVGPMIAMASDNGVVLLEFLDTIETITKEINDLRTRYGFALSRQDHPCLDTVQQQMDAYFAGQRQTFELALDAPGTAFDETVWAHLQRIPYGRTCSYGDLAKDIGNGAHARIVGTANHRNRISIVIPCHRVIGADGSLTGYGGGLPRKRWLLEFESVHACSTPLAG
;
A
#
# COMPACT_ATOMS: atom_id res chain seq x y z
N MET A 1 -26.28 -1.26 3.62
CA MET A 1 -25.43 -2.03 4.53
C MET A 1 -24.49 -2.81 3.65
N LEU A 2 -23.18 -2.59 3.71
CA LEU A 2 -22.26 -3.56 3.11
C LEU A 2 -22.55 -4.86 3.86
N ASN A 3 -23.13 -5.83 3.14
CA ASN A 3 -23.24 -7.18 3.68
C ASN A 3 -21.85 -7.59 4.13
N ASN A 4 -21.82 -8.45 5.14
CA ASN A 4 -20.64 -9.14 5.63
C ASN A 4 -20.09 -10.06 4.51
N GLU A 5 -19.74 -9.47 3.36
CA GLU A 5 -19.38 -10.14 2.12
C GLU A 5 -18.03 -10.78 2.36
N LEU A 6 -18.10 -12.10 2.51
CA LEU A 6 -17.07 -13.11 2.42
C LEU A 6 -15.66 -12.54 2.31
N PHE A 7 -14.87 -12.77 3.34
CA PHE A 7 -13.44 -12.60 3.29
C PHE A 7 -12.83 -13.82 2.56
N PRO A 8 -12.06 -13.66 1.48
CA PRO A 8 -11.82 -12.43 0.69
C PRO A 8 -12.96 -12.11 -0.31
N HIS A 9 -13.11 -10.83 -0.68
CA HIS A 9 -14.18 -10.40 -1.59
C HIS A 9 -14.00 -11.09 -2.98
N PRO A 10 -15.08 -11.61 -3.60
CA PRO A 10 -14.96 -12.46 -4.79
C PRO A 10 -14.20 -11.80 -5.95
N ALA A 11 -14.34 -10.48 -6.14
CA ALA A 11 -13.66 -9.75 -7.21
C ALA A 11 -12.12 -9.72 -7.10
N PHE A 12 -11.57 -10.05 -5.93
CA PHE A 12 -10.12 -10.02 -5.66
C PHE A 12 -9.56 -11.38 -5.23
N THR A 13 -10.42 -12.40 -5.20
CA THR A 13 -10.02 -13.76 -4.83
C THR A 13 -9.25 -14.39 -5.99
N LEU A 14 -8.06 -14.89 -5.71
CA LEU A 14 -7.26 -15.63 -6.69
C LEU A 14 -7.51 -17.13 -6.54
N ALA A 15 -7.54 -17.85 -7.65
CA ALA A 15 -7.54 -19.31 -7.62
C ALA A 15 -6.25 -19.84 -6.95
N PRO A 16 -6.30 -20.93 -6.17
CA PRO A 16 -5.16 -21.42 -5.38
C PRO A 16 -3.87 -21.61 -6.20
N GLU A 17 -3.98 -22.15 -7.43
CA GLU A 17 -2.86 -22.34 -8.34
C GLU A 17 -2.26 -21.02 -8.83
N THR A 18 -3.08 -19.99 -8.99
CA THR A 18 -2.62 -18.65 -9.37
C THR A 18 -1.90 -18.01 -8.19
N LEU A 19 -2.45 -18.10 -6.98
CA LEU A 19 -1.81 -17.61 -5.76
C LEU A 19 -0.45 -18.27 -5.56
N ALA A 20 -0.38 -19.60 -5.61
CA ALA A 20 0.86 -20.35 -5.45
C ALA A 20 1.91 -19.95 -6.51
N ARG A 21 1.50 -19.74 -7.77
CA ARG A 21 2.40 -19.27 -8.83
C ARG A 21 2.99 -17.89 -8.52
N LEU A 22 2.18 -16.95 -8.02
CA LEU A 22 2.64 -15.60 -7.69
C LEU A 22 3.60 -15.62 -6.49
N GLN A 23 3.27 -16.37 -5.44
CA GLN A 23 4.14 -16.55 -4.27
C GLN A 23 5.48 -17.18 -4.65
N ASN A 24 5.46 -18.23 -5.48
CA ASN A 24 6.67 -18.85 -6.03
C ASN A 24 7.51 -17.88 -6.87
N GLY A 25 6.86 -16.96 -7.61
CA GLY A 25 7.53 -15.89 -8.34
C GLY A 25 8.34 -14.98 -7.42
N VAL A 26 7.76 -14.55 -6.29
CA VAL A 26 8.46 -13.75 -5.28
C VAL A 26 9.59 -14.55 -4.62
N HIS A 27 9.34 -15.81 -4.27
CA HIS A 27 10.36 -16.68 -3.70
C HIS A 27 11.59 -16.82 -4.62
N ALA A 28 11.36 -16.98 -5.93
CA ALA A 28 12.43 -17.05 -6.92
C ALA A 28 13.25 -15.75 -7.02
N LEU A 29 12.67 -14.58 -6.73
CA LEU A 29 13.42 -13.32 -6.65
C LEU A 29 14.45 -13.33 -5.51
N CYS A 30 14.19 -14.06 -4.42
CA CYS A 30 15.14 -14.21 -3.31
C CYS A 30 16.35 -15.07 -3.68
N ASP A 31 16.18 -16.00 -4.62
CA ASP A 31 17.21 -16.97 -4.98
C ASP A 31 18.18 -16.43 -6.06
N ASN A 32 17.91 -15.23 -6.59
CA ASN A 32 18.69 -14.60 -7.64
C ASN A 32 20.13 -14.27 -7.15
N PRO A 33 21.20 -14.65 -7.88
CA PRO A 33 22.59 -14.38 -7.51
C PRO A 33 22.90 -12.89 -7.23
N ALA A 34 22.18 -11.96 -7.88
CA ALA A 34 22.33 -10.52 -7.65
C ALA A 34 21.89 -10.07 -6.23
N SER A 35 21.21 -10.95 -5.47
CA SER A 35 20.84 -10.73 -4.07
C SER A 35 21.80 -11.38 -3.07
N ARG A 36 22.77 -12.17 -3.52
CA ARG A 36 23.72 -12.90 -2.67
C ARG A 36 24.97 -12.06 -2.40
N GLY A 37 24.84 -11.06 -1.53
CA GLY A 37 26.01 -10.39 -0.92
C GLY A 37 25.74 -8.98 -0.39
N GLY A 38 25.95 -8.75 0.91
CA GLY A 38 26.21 -7.44 1.54
C GLY A 38 25.09 -6.39 1.56
N GLY A 39 23.93 -6.67 0.95
CA GLY A 39 22.78 -5.75 0.97
C GLY A 39 22.06 -5.70 2.32
N LYS A 40 21.38 -4.58 2.58
CA LYS A 40 20.51 -4.42 3.77
C LYS A 40 19.35 -5.41 3.68
N PRO A 41 19.01 -6.18 4.73
CA PRO A 41 17.95 -7.15 4.66
C PRO A 41 16.59 -6.47 4.42
N LEU A 42 15.81 -7.05 3.50
CA LEU A 42 14.43 -6.70 3.21
C LEU A 42 13.58 -7.94 3.41
N TYR A 43 12.96 -8.05 4.58
CA TYR A 43 12.10 -9.15 4.98
C TYR A 43 10.74 -9.02 4.31
N TYR A 44 10.01 -10.12 4.10
CA TYR A 44 8.68 -10.06 3.51
C TYR A 44 7.72 -11.10 4.07
N ARG A 45 6.43 -10.79 3.97
CA ARG A 45 5.32 -11.67 4.36
C ARG A 45 4.15 -11.50 3.39
N PHE A 46 3.49 -12.60 3.05
CA PHE A 46 2.21 -12.54 2.35
C PHE A 46 1.09 -12.35 3.37
N LEU A 47 0.16 -11.45 3.06
CA LEU A 47 -0.99 -11.15 3.91
C LEU A 47 -2.27 -11.46 3.15
N ASP A 48 -3.27 -12.04 3.83
CA ASP A 48 -4.62 -12.13 3.29
C ASP A 48 -5.38 -10.84 3.56
N SER A 49 -6.25 -10.43 2.63
CA SER A 49 -7.09 -9.25 2.81
C SER A 49 -8.41 -9.35 2.04
N PRO A 50 -9.44 -8.56 2.39
CA PRO A 50 -10.68 -8.51 1.63
C PRO A 50 -10.46 -8.03 0.19
N VAL A 51 -9.39 -7.28 -0.06
CA VAL A 51 -9.01 -6.73 -1.37
C VAL A 51 -7.98 -7.60 -2.10
N GLY A 52 -7.91 -8.88 -1.72
CA GLY A 52 -7.04 -9.89 -2.32
C GLY A 52 -5.71 -10.07 -1.57
N PRO A 53 -4.92 -11.07 -1.94
CA PRO A 53 -3.63 -11.33 -1.30
C PRO A 53 -2.68 -10.16 -1.51
N MET A 54 -1.93 -9.82 -0.46
CA MET A 54 -0.94 -8.74 -0.45
C MET A 54 0.44 -9.27 -0.07
N ILE A 55 1.46 -8.47 -0.33
CA ILE A 55 2.81 -8.67 0.18
C ILE A 55 3.26 -7.42 0.94
N ALA A 56 3.71 -7.62 2.17
CA ALA A 56 4.42 -6.62 2.95
C ALA A 56 5.91 -6.90 2.92
N MET A 57 6.72 -5.84 2.83
CA MET A 57 8.17 -5.90 2.99
C MET A 57 8.65 -4.84 3.96
N ALA A 58 9.61 -5.20 4.80
CA ALA A 58 10.16 -4.31 5.83
C ALA A 58 11.69 -4.41 5.87
N SER A 59 12.33 -3.28 6.16
CA SER A 59 13.71 -3.22 6.62
C SER A 59 13.72 -3.19 8.15
N ASP A 60 14.91 -3.12 8.75
CA ASP A 60 15.06 -2.89 10.20
C ASP A 60 14.52 -1.51 10.63
N ASN A 61 14.29 -0.57 9.69
CA ASN A 61 13.80 0.79 9.99
C ASN A 61 12.28 0.94 9.85
N GLY A 62 11.60 0.04 9.15
CA GLY A 62 10.17 0.18 8.90
C GLY A 62 9.65 -0.53 7.66
N VAL A 63 8.38 -0.30 7.36
CA VAL A 63 7.70 -0.81 6.16
C VAL A 63 8.24 -0.10 4.93
N VAL A 64 8.66 -0.88 3.94
CA VAL A 64 9.22 -0.40 2.67
C VAL A 64 8.23 -0.57 1.52
N LEU A 65 7.45 -1.65 1.55
CA LEU A 65 6.50 -2.00 0.50
C LEU A 65 5.28 -2.71 1.11
N LEU A 66 4.09 -2.37 0.63
CA LEU A 66 2.84 -3.04 0.90
C LEU A 66 1.99 -2.97 -0.38
N GLU A 67 1.89 -4.07 -1.12
CA GLU A 67 1.27 -4.10 -2.44
C GLU A 67 0.39 -5.33 -2.66
N PHE A 68 -0.49 -5.25 -3.66
CA PHE A 68 -1.38 -6.35 -4.06
C PHE A 68 -0.61 -7.39 -4.88
N LEU A 69 -0.66 -8.66 -4.47
CA LEU A 69 0.20 -9.71 -5.02
C LEU A 69 -0.08 -10.02 -6.50
N ASP A 70 -1.30 -9.73 -6.99
CA ASP A 70 -1.67 -9.82 -8.40
C ASP A 70 -1.03 -8.74 -9.29
N THR A 71 -0.32 -7.76 -8.69
CA THR A 71 0.50 -6.77 -9.40
C THR A 71 1.98 -7.19 -9.49
N ILE A 72 2.25 -8.49 -9.61
CA ILE A 72 3.60 -9.08 -9.52
C ILE A 72 4.66 -8.44 -10.43
N GLU A 73 4.28 -7.96 -11.62
CA GLU A 73 5.19 -7.24 -12.51
C GLU A 73 5.65 -5.91 -11.92
N THR A 74 4.72 -5.17 -11.29
CA THR A 74 5.02 -3.93 -10.56
C THR A 74 5.89 -4.26 -9.35
N ILE A 75 5.50 -5.23 -8.53
CA ILE A 75 6.28 -5.67 -7.36
C ILE A 75 7.71 -6.04 -7.76
N THR A 76 7.89 -6.78 -8.86
CA THR A 76 9.22 -7.15 -9.37
C THR A 76 10.06 -5.93 -9.76
N LYS A 77 9.45 -4.93 -10.42
CA LYS A 77 10.12 -3.66 -10.75
C LYS A 77 10.51 -2.90 -9.50
N GLU A 78 9.63 -2.80 -8.51
CA GLU A 78 9.90 -2.09 -7.26
C GLU A 78 10.99 -2.79 -6.43
N ILE A 79 10.98 -4.12 -6.33
CA ILE A 79 12.07 -4.88 -5.69
C ILE A 79 13.41 -4.61 -6.37
N ASN A 80 13.44 -4.58 -7.70
CA ASN A 80 14.67 -4.30 -8.44
C ASN A 80 15.14 -2.85 -8.24
N ASP A 81 14.23 -1.87 -8.19
CA ASP A 81 14.57 -0.48 -7.86
C ASP A 81 15.14 -0.37 -6.44
N LEU A 82 14.51 -1.04 -5.47
CA LEU A 82 14.95 -1.12 -4.08
C LEU A 82 16.36 -1.72 -3.96
N ARG A 83 16.65 -2.77 -4.74
CA ARG A 83 17.99 -3.36 -4.84
C ARG A 83 19.00 -2.39 -5.40
N THR A 84 18.73 -1.85 -6.59
CA THR A 84 19.71 -1.07 -7.35
C THR A 84 20.00 0.29 -6.71
N ARG A 85 18.97 0.98 -6.20
CA ARG A 85 19.13 2.35 -5.67
C ARG A 85 19.43 2.41 -4.18
N TYR A 86 18.93 1.44 -3.41
CA TYR A 86 18.97 1.49 -1.94
C TYR A 86 19.73 0.32 -1.31
N GLY A 87 20.19 -0.65 -2.12
CA GLY A 87 21.04 -1.75 -1.66
C GLY A 87 20.31 -2.81 -0.84
N PHE A 88 18.99 -2.91 -0.97
CA PHE A 88 18.22 -3.94 -0.28
C PHE A 88 18.44 -5.33 -0.88
N ALA A 89 18.43 -6.36 -0.04
CA ALA A 89 18.47 -7.76 -0.43
C ALA A 89 17.30 -8.50 0.24
N LEU A 90 16.52 -9.24 -0.56
CA LEU A 90 15.37 -9.98 -0.03
C LEU A 90 15.84 -11.06 0.94
N SER A 91 15.15 -11.14 2.07
CA SER A 91 15.37 -12.14 3.11
C SER A 91 14.09 -12.91 3.36
N ARG A 92 14.18 -14.24 3.47
CA ARG A 92 13.06 -15.10 3.89
C ARG A 92 12.92 -15.19 5.41
N GLN A 93 13.77 -14.50 6.15
CA GLN A 93 13.65 -14.42 7.60
C GLN A 93 12.42 -13.61 7.97
N ASP A 94 11.87 -13.93 9.13
CA ASP A 94 10.78 -13.15 9.69
C ASP A 94 11.30 -11.87 10.36
N HIS A 95 10.40 -10.91 10.61
CA HIS A 95 10.73 -9.66 11.26
C HIS A 95 9.54 -9.08 12.03
N PRO A 96 9.72 -8.58 13.28
CA PRO A 96 8.61 -8.08 14.10
C PRO A 96 7.78 -6.96 13.46
N CYS A 97 8.38 -6.16 12.57
CA CYS A 97 7.63 -5.15 11.80
C CYS A 97 6.49 -5.78 10.98
N LEU A 98 6.70 -6.99 10.43
CA LEU A 98 5.70 -7.69 9.62
C LEU A 98 4.54 -8.22 10.48
N ASP A 99 4.79 -8.56 11.75
CA ASP A 99 3.72 -8.88 12.71
C ASP A 99 2.84 -7.67 12.97
N THR A 100 3.46 -6.51 13.22
CA THR A 100 2.73 -5.25 13.43
C THR A 100 1.92 -4.85 12.20
N VAL A 101 2.48 -5.03 10.99
CA VAL A 101 1.75 -4.79 9.74
C VAL A 101 0.52 -5.70 9.65
N GLN A 102 0.67 -7.01 9.83
CA GLN A 102 -0.46 -7.95 9.79
C GLN A 102 -1.54 -7.55 10.80
N GLN A 103 -1.16 -7.33 12.06
CA GLN A 103 -2.10 -6.96 13.13
C GLN A 103 -2.88 -5.68 12.80
N GLN A 104 -2.21 -4.64 12.30
CA GLN A 104 -2.88 -3.38 11.98
C GLN A 104 -3.73 -3.47 10.71
N MET A 105 -3.31 -4.25 9.72
CA MET A 105 -4.13 -4.51 8.53
C MET A 105 -5.40 -5.29 8.88
N ASP A 106 -5.30 -6.30 9.74
CA ASP A 106 -6.45 -7.06 10.24
C ASP A 106 -7.43 -6.14 10.96
N ALA A 107 -6.93 -5.28 11.87
CA ALA A 107 -7.77 -4.33 12.58
C ALA A 107 -8.39 -3.26 11.65
N TYR A 108 -7.66 -2.83 10.61
CA TYR A 108 -8.19 -1.92 9.58
C TYR A 108 -9.34 -2.55 8.83
N PHE A 109 -9.18 -3.77 8.33
CA PHE A 109 -10.24 -4.46 7.59
C PHE A 109 -11.39 -4.96 8.48
N ALA A 110 -11.16 -5.12 9.78
CA ALA A 110 -12.23 -5.32 10.77
C ALA A 110 -13.00 -4.04 11.10
N GLY A 111 -12.63 -2.88 10.53
CA GLY A 111 -13.26 -1.59 10.82
C GLY A 111 -12.90 -1.02 12.20
N GLN A 112 -11.93 -1.62 12.89
CA GLN A 112 -11.50 -1.27 14.25
C GLN A 112 -10.33 -0.28 14.26
N ARG A 113 -9.78 0.05 13.08
CA ARG A 113 -8.63 0.95 12.93
C ARG A 113 -8.85 1.97 11.83
N GLN A 114 -8.63 3.23 12.16
CA GLN A 114 -8.71 4.34 11.21
C GLN A 114 -7.34 4.99 10.93
N THR A 115 -6.33 4.72 11.77
CA THR A 115 -4.96 5.23 11.67
C THR A 115 -3.94 4.12 11.81
N PHE A 116 -2.83 4.22 11.09
CA PHE A 116 -1.71 3.28 11.19
C PHE A 116 -0.58 3.87 12.03
N GLU A 117 -0.04 3.05 12.93
CA GLU A 117 1.12 3.36 13.76
C GLU A 117 2.27 2.45 13.33
N LEU A 118 2.76 2.68 12.12
CA LEU A 118 3.83 1.89 11.50
C LEU A 118 5.02 2.80 11.23
N ALA A 119 6.22 2.35 11.59
CA ALA A 119 7.44 2.98 11.10
C ALA A 119 7.51 2.77 9.58
N LEU A 120 7.72 3.85 8.83
CA LEU A 120 7.82 3.80 7.37
C LEU A 120 9.26 4.07 6.96
N ASP A 121 9.85 3.13 6.22
CA ASP A 121 11.10 3.30 5.51
C ASP A 121 10.76 3.35 4.01
N ALA A 122 10.11 4.44 3.60
CA ALA A 122 9.56 4.62 2.26
C ALA A 122 10.54 5.45 1.40
N PRO A 123 11.54 4.83 0.75
CA PRO A 123 12.52 5.58 0.00
C PRO A 123 11.91 6.16 -1.28
N GLY A 124 12.05 7.47 -1.49
CA GLY A 124 11.55 8.18 -2.65
C GLY A 124 12.46 9.33 -3.07
N THR A 125 11.98 10.16 -4.00
CA THR A 125 12.57 11.51 -4.14
C THR A 125 12.05 12.40 -3.01
N ALA A 126 12.76 13.47 -2.67
CA ALA A 126 12.28 14.43 -1.65
C ALA A 126 10.86 14.97 -1.95
N PHE A 127 10.52 15.10 -3.24
CA PHE A 127 9.17 15.49 -3.64
C PHE A 127 8.14 14.38 -3.41
N ASP A 128 8.48 13.12 -3.72
CA ASP A 128 7.60 11.99 -3.45
C ASP A 128 7.34 11.83 -1.96
N GLU A 129 8.38 11.91 -1.14
CA GLU A 129 8.28 11.85 0.33
C GLU A 129 7.39 12.96 0.88
N THR A 130 7.50 14.19 0.32
CA THR A 130 6.61 15.30 0.67
C THR A 130 5.16 14.96 0.32
N VAL A 131 4.89 14.47 -0.90
CA VAL A 131 3.54 14.09 -1.32
C VAL A 131 2.99 13.00 -0.40
N TRP A 132 3.77 11.97 -0.09
CA TRP A 132 3.36 10.85 0.77
C TRP A 132 3.09 11.28 2.22
N ALA A 133 3.85 12.24 2.75
CA ALA A 133 3.56 12.84 4.04
C ALA A 133 2.22 13.59 4.03
N HIS A 134 1.90 14.31 2.94
CA HIS A 134 0.59 14.95 2.79
C HIS A 134 -0.55 13.93 2.61
N LEU A 135 -0.33 12.83 1.89
CA LEU A 135 -1.32 11.75 1.76
C LEU A 135 -1.74 11.20 3.13
N GLN A 136 -0.79 10.96 4.02
CA GLN A 136 -1.05 10.44 5.37
C GLN A 136 -1.91 11.39 6.24
N ARG A 137 -1.99 12.68 5.87
CA ARG A 137 -2.85 13.67 6.56
C ARG A 137 -4.29 13.64 6.10
N ILE A 138 -4.60 12.93 5.01
CA ILE A 138 -5.99 12.79 4.53
C ILE A 138 -6.72 11.83 5.48
N PRO A 139 -7.76 12.29 6.20
CA PRO A 139 -8.42 11.46 7.21
C PRO A 139 -9.10 10.22 6.61
N TYR A 140 -9.25 9.18 7.42
CA TYR A 140 -10.04 8.00 7.09
C TYR A 140 -11.47 8.39 6.67
N GLY A 141 -11.96 7.81 5.56
CA GLY A 141 -13.30 8.08 5.03
C GLY A 141 -13.46 9.47 4.39
N ARG A 142 -12.36 10.20 4.18
CA ARG A 142 -12.35 11.49 3.47
C ARG A 142 -11.50 11.40 2.22
N THR A 143 -11.83 12.23 1.24
CA THR A 143 -11.11 12.35 -0.02
C THR A 143 -10.71 13.79 -0.29
N CYS A 144 -9.66 13.99 -1.06
CA CYS A 144 -9.30 15.28 -1.63
C CYS A 144 -9.04 15.15 -3.13
N SER A 145 -9.02 16.25 -3.87
CA SER A 145 -8.60 16.20 -5.27
C SER A 145 -7.07 16.28 -5.40
N TYR A 146 -6.53 15.87 -6.56
CA TYR A 146 -5.12 16.13 -6.89
C TYR A 146 -4.76 17.62 -6.88
N GLY A 147 -5.74 18.48 -7.21
CA GLY A 147 -5.58 19.93 -7.17
C GLY A 147 -5.49 20.48 -5.75
N ASP A 148 -6.30 19.95 -4.83
CA ASP A 148 -6.26 20.33 -3.41
C ASP A 148 -4.94 19.90 -2.79
N LEU A 149 -4.52 18.66 -3.05
CA LEU A 149 -3.25 18.15 -2.57
C LEU A 149 -2.05 18.97 -3.09
N ALA A 150 -2.10 19.40 -4.36
CA ALA A 150 -1.07 20.27 -4.92
C ALA A 150 -1.05 21.67 -4.27
N LYS A 151 -2.21 22.25 -3.97
CA LYS A 151 -2.30 23.53 -3.26
C LYS A 151 -1.73 23.42 -1.84
N ASP A 152 -2.05 22.34 -1.13
CA ASP A 152 -1.57 22.09 0.22
C ASP A 152 -0.06 21.90 0.29
N ILE A 153 0.53 21.25 -0.72
CA ILE A 153 2.00 21.08 -0.83
C ILE A 153 2.70 22.40 -1.18
N GLY A 154 2.09 23.22 -2.04
CA GLY A 154 2.67 24.49 -2.49
C GLY A 154 3.90 24.32 -3.40
N ASN A 155 4.82 25.28 -3.39
CA ASN A 155 6.11 25.25 -4.10
C ASN A 155 6.02 24.92 -5.61
N GLY A 156 5.00 25.41 -6.31
CA GLY A 156 4.82 25.18 -7.75
C GLY A 156 4.32 23.76 -8.10
N ALA A 157 3.95 22.95 -7.10
CA ALA A 157 3.28 21.68 -7.31
C ALA A 157 1.96 21.88 -8.07
N HIS A 158 1.65 20.92 -8.93
CA HIS A 158 0.39 20.90 -9.66
C HIS A 158 -0.10 19.45 -9.81
N ALA A 159 -1.40 19.31 -10.08
CA ALA A 159 -2.12 18.04 -10.01
C ALA A 159 -1.42 16.88 -10.74
N ARG A 160 -0.81 17.14 -11.91
CA ARG A 160 -0.13 16.10 -12.70
C ARG A 160 1.12 15.54 -12.01
N ILE A 161 2.00 16.39 -11.48
CA ILE A 161 3.22 15.93 -10.80
C ILE A 161 2.86 15.23 -9.49
N VAL A 162 1.89 15.76 -8.76
CA VAL A 162 1.35 15.11 -7.55
C VAL A 162 0.74 13.74 -7.89
N GLY A 163 0.00 13.63 -8.99
CA GLY A 163 -0.54 12.36 -9.47
C GLY A 163 0.54 11.31 -9.75
N THR A 164 1.67 11.71 -10.35
CA THR A 164 2.83 10.83 -10.57
C THR A 164 3.44 10.37 -9.24
N ALA A 165 3.65 11.27 -8.29
CA ALA A 165 4.17 10.93 -6.97
C ALA A 165 3.21 10.01 -6.18
N ASN A 166 1.90 10.26 -6.27
CA ASN A 166 0.85 9.42 -5.69
C ASN A 166 0.88 8.00 -6.30
N HIS A 167 1.16 7.86 -7.60
CA HIS A 167 1.28 6.56 -8.25
C HIS A 167 2.54 5.79 -7.86
N ARG A 168 3.62 6.48 -7.47
CA ARG A 168 4.87 5.88 -7.00
C ARG A 168 4.83 5.40 -5.54
N ASN A 169 3.73 5.62 -4.83
CA ASN A 169 3.57 5.07 -3.50
C ASN A 169 3.63 3.54 -3.54
N ARG A 170 4.57 2.95 -2.79
CA ARG A 170 4.78 1.50 -2.67
C ARG A 170 4.10 0.90 -1.43
N ILE A 171 3.51 1.73 -0.58
CA ILE A 171 2.91 1.33 0.68
C ILE A 171 1.41 1.60 0.60
N SER A 172 0.73 0.80 -0.22
CA SER A 172 -0.71 0.90 -0.45
C SER A 172 -1.48 0.80 0.86
N ILE A 173 -2.64 1.46 0.93
CA ILE A 173 -3.54 1.56 2.09
C ILE A 173 -2.98 2.37 3.26
N VAL A 174 -1.78 2.04 3.75
CA VAL A 174 -1.13 2.73 4.87
C VAL A 174 -0.76 4.17 4.50
N ILE A 175 -0.10 4.36 3.35
CA ILE A 175 -0.04 5.67 2.70
C ILE A 175 -1.27 5.74 1.77
N PRO A 176 -2.29 6.55 2.09
CA PRO A 176 -3.63 6.37 1.55
C PRO A 176 -3.82 7.04 0.17
N CYS A 177 -3.05 6.58 -0.82
CA CYS A 177 -3.10 7.09 -2.20
C CYS A 177 -4.45 6.84 -2.91
N HIS A 178 -5.30 5.95 -2.37
CA HIS A 178 -6.69 5.74 -2.82
C HIS A 178 -7.62 6.89 -2.45
N ARG A 179 -7.27 7.74 -1.46
CA ARG A 179 -8.11 8.87 -1.01
C ARG A 179 -8.01 10.12 -1.91
N VAL A 180 -7.15 10.11 -2.92
CA VAL A 180 -7.01 11.23 -3.89
C VAL A 180 -7.80 10.93 -5.15
N ILE A 181 -8.67 11.85 -5.58
CA ILE A 181 -9.57 11.66 -6.73
C ILE A 181 -9.52 12.83 -7.71
N GLY A 182 -10.20 12.71 -8.86
CA GLY A 182 -10.43 13.83 -9.78
C GLY A 182 -11.25 14.94 -9.11
N ALA A 183 -11.06 16.19 -9.54
CA ALA A 183 -11.82 17.32 -9.00
C ALA A 183 -13.33 17.25 -9.33
N ASP A 184 -13.69 16.47 -10.33
CA ASP A 184 -15.06 16.14 -10.73
C ASP A 184 -15.64 14.92 -9.98
N GLY A 185 -14.90 14.36 -9.03
CA GLY A 185 -15.27 13.15 -8.29
C GLY A 185 -14.90 11.84 -9.00
N SER A 186 -14.27 11.90 -10.17
CA SER A 186 -13.87 10.69 -10.91
C SER A 186 -12.78 9.89 -10.19
N LEU A 187 -12.93 8.56 -10.19
CA LEU A 187 -11.87 7.66 -9.77
C LEU A 187 -10.88 7.47 -10.93
N THR A 188 -9.70 8.05 -10.79
CA THR A 188 -8.59 7.88 -11.72
C THR A 188 -7.40 7.26 -11.01
N GLY A 189 -6.54 6.56 -11.75
CA GLY A 189 -5.21 6.10 -11.33
C GLY A 189 -5.12 5.43 -9.94
N TYR A 190 -4.91 4.11 -9.91
CA TYR A 190 -4.57 3.39 -8.68
C TYR A 190 -3.70 2.17 -9.00
N GLY A 191 -2.61 1.98 -8.26
CA GLY A 191 -1.67 0.86 -8.48
C GLY A 191 -2.38 -0.50 -8.42
N GLY A 192 -3.31 -0.67 -7.48
CA GLY A 192 -4.14 -1.87 -7.34
C GLY A 192 -5.37 -1.95 -8.25
N GLY A 193 -5.57 -0.99 -9.16
CA GLY A 193 -6.74 -0.90 -10.04
C GLY A 193 -7.98 -0.22 -9.44
N LEU A 194 -8.79 0.40 -10.30
CA LEU A 194 -9.97 1.17 -9.87
C LEU A 194 -11.00 0.39 -9.03
N PRO A 195 -11.25 -0.92 -9.26
CA PRO A 195 -12.14 -1.69 -8.40
C PRO A 195 -11.72 -1.69 -6.92
N ARG A 196 -10.42 -1.87 -6.63
CA ARG A 196 -9.90 -1.80 -5.26
C ARG A 196 -10.02 -0.41 -4.66
N LYS A 197 -9.68 0.63 -5.43
CA LYS A 197 -9.84 2.02 -4.99
C LYS A 197 -11.28 2.34 -4.60
N ARG A 198 -12.24 1.93 -5.42
CA ARG A 198 -13.67 2.09 -5.13
C ARG A 198 -14.07 1.36 -3.84
N TRP A 199 -13.71 0.08 -3.74
CA TRP A 199 -14.03 -0.74 -2.57
C TRP A 199 -13.46 -0.14 -1.28
N LEU A 200 -12.19 0.30 -1.29
CA LEU A 200 -11.56 0.93 -0.13
C LEU A 200 -12.27 2.22 0.29
N LEU A 201 -12.65 3.09 -0.67
CA LEU A 201 -13.37 4.32 -0.38
C LEU A 201 -14.76 4.06 0.22
N GLU A 202 -15.48 3.07 -0.31
CA GLU A 202 -16.78 2.66 0.21
C GLU A 202 -16.65 2.04 1.62
N PHE A 203 -15.67 1.17 1.81
CA PHE A 203 -15.34 0.55 3.09
C PHE A 203 -15.05 1.62 4.16
N GLU A 204 -14.18 2.57 3.85
CA GLU A 204 -13.84 3.64 4.79
C GLU A 204 -15.03 4.55 5.09
N SER A 205 -15.84 4.89 4.08
CA SER A 205 -17.03 5.75 4.25
C SER A 205 -18.05 5.16 5.23
N VAL A 206 -18.30 3.84 5.13
CA VAL A 206 -19.24 3.14 6.03
C VAL A 206 -18.71 3.10 7.47
N HIS A 207 -17.41 2.91 7.65
CA HIS A 207 -16.79 2.79 8.97
C HIS A 207 -16.45 4.14 9.62
N ALA A 208 -16.37 5.22 8.84
CA ALA A 208 -16.24 6.58 9.36
C ALA A 208 -17.55 7.08 9.99
N CYS A 209 -18.70 6.62 9.49
CA CYS A 209 -20.02 7.02 9.97
C CYS A 209 -20.45 6.28 11.26
N SER A 210 -19.79 5.16 11.59
CA SER A 210 -20.19 4.25 12.67
C SER A 210 -19.42 4.44 13.98
N THR A 211 -18.46 5.36 14.05
CA THR A 211 -17.85 5.79 15.32
C THR A 211 -18.79 6.77 16.02
N PRO A 212 -19.37 6.45 17.19
CA PRO A 212 -20.09 7.45 17.97
C PRO A 212 -19.12 8.58 18.31
N LEU A 213 -19.56 9.84 18.16
CA LEU A 213 -18.88 10.97 18.80
C LEU A 213 -18.75 10.63 20.29
N ALA A 214 -17.53 10.39 20.75
CA ALA A 214 -17.26 10.31 22.18
C ALA A 214 -17.64 11.69 22.75
N GLY A 215 -18.75 11.71 23.51
CA GLY A 215 -19.19 12.86 24.29
C GLY A 215 -18.38 13.03 25.57
#